data_AF-A0A7V2CL38-F1
#
_entry.id   AF-A0A7V2CL38-F1
#
_cell.length_a   1.000
_cell.length_b   1.000
_cell.length_c   1.000
_cell.angle_alpha   90.00
_cell.angle_beta   90.00
_cell.angle_gamma   90.00
#
_symmetry.space_group_name_H-M   'P 1'
#
loop_
_entity.id
_entity.type
_entity.pdbx_description
1 polymer ?
#
loop_
_entity_poly.entity_id
_entity_poly.type
_entity_poly.pdbx_seq_one_letter_code
_entity_poly.pdbx_strand_id
1 'polypeptide(L)' 'VVAGMEGALPSVIGGLVAAPVIAVPTSVGYGASFGGLAPLLGMLNSCAAGVSVVNIDNGFGAGYVASLINGLAGGRPAL' A
#
# COMPACT_ATOMS: atom_id res chain seq x y z
N VAL A 1 0.50 -4.09 2.25
CA VAL A 1 -0.62 -4.91 1.73
C VAL A 1 -0.49 -4.98 0.21
N VAL A 2 -0.57 -6.17 -0.38
CA VAL A 2 -0.53 -6.38 -1.84
C VAL A 2 -1.81 -7.08 -2.25
N ALA A 3 -2.63 -6.49 -3.12
CA ALA A 3 -3.93 -7.08 -3.49
C ALA A 3 -4.45 -6.60 -4.86
N GLY A 4 -5.20 -7.49 -5.53
CA GLY A 4 -5.77 -7.25 -6.87
C GLY A 4 -7.31 -7.23 -6.96
N MET A 5 -7.95 -7.39 -5.80
CA MET A 5 -9.42 -7.39 -5.59
C MET A 5 -9.97 -5.94 -5.55
N GLU A 6 -11.12 -5.67 -4.94
CA GLU A 6 -11.73 -4.32 -4.86
C GLU A 6 -10.91 -3.28 -4.06
N GLY A 7 -9.71 -3.63 -3.59
CA GLY A 7 -8.81 -2.70 -2.91
C GLY A 7 -9.22 -2.32 -1.49
N ALA A 8 -10.14 -3.06 -0.85
CA ALA A 8 -10.66 -2.73 0.49
C ALA A 8 -9.69 -3.09 1.65
N LEU A 9 -8.79 -4.05 1.44
CA LEU A 9 -7.92 -4.59 2.50
C LEU A 9 -7.06 -3.52 3.19
N PRO A 10 -6.38 -2.59 2.50
CA PRO A 10 -5.53 -1.60 3.16
C PRO A 10 -6.29 -0.69 4.13
N SER A 11 -7.55 -0.34 3.81
CA SER A 11 -8.41 0.47 4.68
C SER A 11 -8.69 -0.24 6.01
N VAL A 12 -8.97 -1.54 5.97
CA VAL A 12 -9.20 -2.35 7.17
C VAL A 12 -7.90 -2.48 7.97
N ILE A 13 -6.80 -2.84 7.32
CA ILE A 13 -5.52 -3.03 7.99
C ILE A 13 -5.04 -1.72 8.62
N GLY A 14 -5.21 -0.57 7.96
CA GLY A 14 -4.85 0.74 8.51
C GLY A 14 -5.55 1.10 9.82
N GLY A 15 -6.72 0.51 10.12
CA GLY A 15 -7.41 0.65 11.40
C GLY A 15 -7.00 -0.38 12.47
N LEU A 16 -6.29 -1.45 12.08
CA LEU A 16 -5.95 -2.58 12.95
C LEU A 16 -4.49 -2.61 13.39
N VAL A 17 -3.60 -1.92 12.68
CA VAL A 17 -2.17 -1.87 13.01
C VAL A 17 -1.73 -0.47 13.38
N ALA A 18 -0.77 -0.37 14.30
CA ALA A 18 -0.15 0.90 14.65
C ALA A 18 0.92 1.34 13.62
N ALA A 19 1.36 0.43 12.75
CA ALA A 19 2.40 0.69 11.75
C ALA A 19 1.81 1.32 10.47
N PRO A 20 2.58 2.15 9.73
CA PRO A 20 2.16 2.63 8.41
C PRO A 20 1.89 1.47 7.45
N VAL A 21 0.83 1.59 6.65
CA VAL A 21 0.41 0.58 5.68
C VAL A 21 0.72 1.07 4.28
N ILE A 22 1.65 0.40 3.61
CA ILE A 22 1.92 0.65 2.18
C ILE A 22 1.09 -0.34 1.35
N ALA A 23 0.22 0.19 0.52
CA ALA A 23 -0.71 -0.54 -0.34
C ALA A 23 -0.18 -0.62 -1.77
N VAL A 24 -0.04 -1.84 -2.27
CA VAL A 24 0.37 -2.15 -3.65
C VAL A 24 -0.83 -2.79 -4.36
N PRO A 25 -1.48 -2.08 -5.29
CA PRO A 25 -2.48 -2.70 -6.14
C PRO A 25 -1.77 -3.63 -7.13
N THR A 26 -2.33 -4.81 -7.39
CA THR A 26 -1.78 -5.73 -8.41
C THR A 26 -2.59 -5.69 -9.68
N SER A 27 -1.93 -5.83 -10.83
CA SER A 27 -2.62 -5.95 -12.12
C SER A 27 -3.38 -7.27 -12.26
N VAL A 28 -2.97 -8.27 -11.48
CA VAL A 28 -3.64 -9.57 -11.39
C VAL A 28 -4.85 -9.47 -10.47
N GLY A 29 -6.03 -9.70 -11.03
CA GLY A 29 -7.31 -9.78 -10.33
C GLY A 29 -8.38 -10.39 -11.25
N TYR A 30 -9.58 -10.62 -10.73
CA TYR A 30 -10.68 -11.23 -11.49
C TYR A 30 -11.47 -10.19 -12.30
N GLY A 31 -11.80 -10.52 -13.55
CA GLY A 31 -12.80 -9.85 -14.39
C GLY A 31 -12.70 -8.32 -14.46
N ALA A 32 -13.39 -7.66 -13.52
CA ALA A 32 -13.48 -6.20 -13.40
C ALA A 32 -12.28 -5.54 -12.68
N SER A 33 -11.16 -6.23 -12.51
CA SER A 33 -9.94 -5.63 -11.96
C SER A 33 -9.31 -4.59 -12.93
N PHE A 34 -9.60 -4.72 -14.24
CA PHE A 34 -9.11 -3.83 -15.31
C PHE A 34 -7.59 -3.58 -15.22
N GLY A 35 -6.80 -4.66 -15.13
CA GLY A 35 -5.34 -4.57 -15.04
C GLY A 35 -4.85 -3.85 -13.79
N GLY A 36 -5.62 -3.86 -12.70
CA GLY A 36 -5.26 -3.24 -11.42
C GLY A 36 -5.84 -1.85 -11.20
N LEU A 37 -6.62 -1.30 -12.14
CA LEU A 37 -7.28 0.00 -11.96
C LEU A 37 -8.34 -0.03 -10.87
N ALA A 38 -9.12 -1.11 -10.77
CA ALA A 38 -10.12 -1.24 -9.72
C ALA A 38 -9.49 -1.27 -8.31
N PRO A 39 -8.50 -2.14 -8.02
CA PRO A 39 -7.78 -2.09 -6.74
C PRO A 39 -7.08 -0.75 -6.52
N LEU A 40 -6.44 -0.15 -7.53
CA LEU A 40 -5.75 1.14 -7.38
C LEU A 40 -6.71 2.23 -6.90
N LEU A 41 -7.83 2.42 -7.60
CA LEU A 41 -8.82 3.43 -7.24
C LEU A 41 -9.47 3.12 -5.88
N GLY A 42 -9.77 1.84 -5.61
CA GLY A 42 -10.31 1.41 -4.32
C GLY A 42 -9.36 1.72 -3.15
N MET A 43 -8.07 1.43 -3.32
CA MET A 43 -7.04 1.72 -2.31
C MET A 43 -6.81 3.22 -2.13
N LEU A 44 -6.82 4.02 -3.21
CA LEU A 44 -6.69 5.49 -3.14
C LEU A 44 -7.88 6.16 -2.45
N ASN A 45 -9.06 5.54 -2.52
CA ASN A 45 -10.26 6.01 -1.83
C ASN A 45 -10.30 5.62 -0.34
N SER A 46 -9.22 5.06 0.21
CA SER A 46 -9.11 4.77 1.65
C SER A 46 -9.09 6.06 2.47
N CYS A 47 -9.99 6.14 3.46
CA CYS A 47 -9.94 7.19 4.49
C CYS A 47 -9.10 6.80 5.72
N ALA A 48 -8.54 5.59 5.75
CA ALA A 48 -7.74 5.14 6.89
C ALA A 48 -6.42 5.92 6.96
N ALA A 49 -6.17 6.56 8.10
CA ALA A 49 -4.92 7.26 8.36
C ALA A 49 -3.74 6.26 8.32
N GLY A 50 -2.59 6.73 7.83
CA GLY A 50 -1.38 5.91 7.74
C GLY A 50 -1.35 4.91 6.57
N VAL A 51 -2.35 4.95 5.67
CA VAL A 51 -2.31 4.21 4.39
C VAL A 51 -1.65 5.06 3.32
N SER A 52 -0.71 4.49 2.57
CA SER A 52 -0.09 5.10 1.39
C SER A 52 -0.12 4.12 0.23
N VAL A 53 -0.53 4.56 -0.95
CA VAL A 53 -0.71 3.69 -2.13
C VAL A 53 0.44 3.92 -3.12
N VAL A 54 1.00 2.85 -3.66
CA VAL A 54 1.99 2.92 -4.75
C VAL A 54 1.38 2.52 -6.09
N ASN A 55 2.14 2.68 -7.17
CA ASN A 55 1.72 2.24 -8.50
C ASN A 55 1.38 0.75 -8.55
N ILE A 56 0.58 0.38 -9.55
CA ILE A 56 0.23 -1.01 -9.83
C ILE A 56 1.51 -1.85 -9.99
N ASP A 57 1.53 -3.00 -9.32
CA ASP A 57 2.63 -3.97 -9.25
C ASP A 57 3.96 -3.42 -8.69
N ASN A 58 3.99 -2.19 -8.15
CA ASN A 58 5.22 -1.58 -7.65
C ASN A 58 5.60 -2.07 -6.23
N GLY A 59 5.78 -3.37 -6.09
CA GLY A 59 6.24 -3.99 -4.84
C GLY A 59 7.63 -3.52 -4.42
N PHE A 60 8.51 -3.23 -5.39
CA PHE A 60 9.84 -2.68 -5.11
C PHE A 60 9.74 -1.31 -4.42
N GLY A 61 8.98 -0.37 -5.00
CA GLY A 61 8.79 0.96 -4.43
C GLY A 61 8.18 0.90 -3.03
N ALA A 62 7.24 -0.02 -2.80
CA ALA A 62 6.68 -0.23 -1.47
C ALA A 62 7.72 -0.72 -0.46
N GLY A 63 8.54 -1.71 -0.80
CA GLY A 63 9.61 -2.19 0.07
C GLY A 63 10.68 -1.12 0.35
N TYR A 64 11.06 -0.37 -0.68
CA TYR A 64 12.02 0.72 -0.54
C TYR A 64 11.51 1.81 0.40
N VAL A 65 10.27 2.28 0.21
CA VAL A 65 9.65 3.28 1.10
C VAL A 65 9.51 2.73 2.53
N ALA A 66 9.13 1.47 2.70
CA ALA A 66 9.09 0.84 4.03
C ALA A 66 10.46 0.90 4.73
N SER A 67 11.54 0.63 3.99
CA SER A 67 12.90 0.68 4.53
C SER A 67 13.30 2.10 4.94
N LEU A 68 12.92 3.11 4.16
CA LEU A 68 13.16 4.51 4.49
C LEU A 68 12.41 4.92 5.76
N ILE A 69 11.13 4.56 5.86
CA ILE A 69 10.30 4.82 7.05
C ILE A 69 10.94 4.18 8.30
N ASN A 70 11.35 2.92 8.20
CA ASN A 70 12.02 2.23 9.31
C ASN A 70 13.34 2.90 9.70
N GLY A 71 14.13 3.37 8.72
CA GLY A 71 15.37 4.09 8.97
C GLY A 71 15.15 5.46 9.64
N LEU A 72 14.05 6.14 9.32
CA LEU A 72 13.68 7.39 10.01
C LEU A 72 13.21 7.12 11.44
N ALA A 73 12.42 6.07 11.67
CA ALA A 73 11.92 5.69 13.00
C ALA A 73 13.03 5.13 13.92
N GLY A 74 14.00 4.40 13.37
CA GLY A 74 15.10 3.79 14.11
C GLY A 74 16.26 4.73 14.44
N GLY A 75 16.15 6.02 14.09
CA GLY A 75 17.23 6.99 14.27
C GLY A 75 18.41 6.66 13.35
N ARG A 76 18.28 6.94 12.05
CA ARG A 76 19.46 6.99 11.17
C ARG A 76 20.54 7.84 11.85
N PRO A 77 21.78 7.34 12.05
CA PRO A 77 22.88 8.24 12.33
C PRO A 77 22.91 9.25 11.19
N ALA A 78 22.85 10.53 11.52
CA ALA A 78 23.16 11.58 10.58
C ALA A 78 24.51 11.21 9.95
N LEU A 79 24.53 11.09 8.63
CA LEU A 79 25.79 10.99 7.89
C LEU A 79 26.69 12.16 8.27
#